data_AF-A0A7W1HSR5-F1
#
_entry.id   AF-A0A7W1HSR5-F1
#
_cell.length_a   1.000
_cell.length_b   1.000
_cell.length_c   1.000
_cell.angle_alpha   90.00
_cell.angle_beta   90.00
_cell.angle_gamma   90.00
#
_symmetry.space_group_name_H-M   'P 1'
#
loop_
_entity.id
_entity.type
_entity.pdbx_description
1 polymer ?
#
loop_
_entity_poly.entity_id
_entity_poly.type
_entity_poly.pdbx_seq_one_letter_code
_entity_poly.pdbx_strand_id
1 'polypeptide(L)'
;MRIAILSDIHGNLPALEAVTQDIDGQSPDEVWCGGDVAWAGPWAAECIARVREAGWPSVRGNTDVWVTGDPQTVESPEARRETETLAAAHGLSDEDARWLLNLPLGHSGPGSLLLVHGTPESPFDAPMPDAPPAEFQPYEGHAGVVVYGHVHRAFLRRLAGGTIVCNTGSVGLPMDGDTASYLLVDQLGPDLTLRHRRVTYDREGAVQEARRLGGPVAERFLEGLGEL
;
A
#
# COMPACT_ATOMS: atom_id res chain seq x y z
N MET A 1 13.44 -10.48 -16.25
CA MET A 1 12.40 -10.69 -15.21
C MET A 1 11.72 -9.37 -14.97
N ARG A 2 10.41 -9.35 -14.87
CA ARG A 2 9.60 -8.17 -14.60
C ARG A 2 8.71 -8.43 -13.38
N ILE A 3 8.72 -7.50 -12.44
CA ILE A 3 7.90 -7.56 -11.23
C ILE A 3 7.04 -6.30 -11.16
N ALA A 4 5.74 -6.44 -10.92
CA ALA A 4 4.87 -5.33 -10.56
C ALA A 4 4.67 -5.31 -9.03
N ILE A 5 4.80 -4.15 -8.41
CA ILE A 5 4.64 -3.99 -6.96
C ILE A 5 3.65 -2.85 -6.73
N LEU A 6 2.52 -3.18 -6.11
CA LEU A 6 1.47 -2.23 -5.73
C LEU A 6 1.33 -2.19 -4.20
N SER A 7 0.84 -1.08 -3.65
CA SER A 7 0.66 -0.90 -2.20
C SER A 7 -0.46 0.10 -1.90
N ASP A 8 -0.90 0.16 -0.65
CA ASP A 8 -1.78 1.21 -0.13
C ASP A 8 -3.08 1.27 -0.95
N ILE A 9 -3.76 0.12 -1.06
CA ILE A 9 -5.02 -0.07 -1.80
C ILE A 9 -6.18 0.59 -1.07
N HIS A 10 -6.16 0.56 0.26
CA HIS A 10 -7.11 1.26 1.13
C HIS A 10 -8.59 1.04 0.78
N GLY A 11 -8.97 -0.20 0.48
CA GLY A 11 -10.36 -0.54 0.16
C GLY A 11 -10.91 0.21 -1.05
N ASN A 12 -10.07 0.73 -1.95
CA ASN A 12 -10.46 1.42 -3.18
C ASN A 12 -10.51 0.42 -4.34
N LEU A 13 -11.59 -0.37 -4.41
CA LEU A 13 -11.75 -1.40 -5.43
C LEU A 13 -11.67 -0.87 -6.88
N PRO A 14 -12.32 0.25 -7.25
CA PRO A 14 -12.18 0.80 -8.60
C PRO A 14 -10.74 1.11 -9.01
N ALA A 15 -9.92 1.64 -8.09
CA ALA A 15 -8.51 1.88 -8.34
C ALA A 15 -7.71 0.57 -8.45
N LEU A 16 -7.98 -0.41 -7.58
CA LEU A 16 -7.34 -1.73 -7.62
C LEU A 16 -7.63 -2.45 -8.95
N GLU A 17 -8.86 -2.42 -9.43
CA GLU A 17 -9.25 -3.03 -10.71
C GLU A 17 -8.52 -2.39 -11.88
N ALA A 18 -8.47 -1.06 -11.93
CA ALA A 18 -7.77 -0.32 -12.98
C ALA A 18 -6.24 -0.60 -12.96
N VAL A 19 -5.62 -0.60 -11.78
CA VAL A 19 -4.20 -0.94 -11.63
C VAL A 19 -3.94 -2.39 -12.04
N THR A 20 -4.80 -3.32 -11.64
CA THR A 20 -4.64 -4.73 -12.03
C THR A 20 -4.73 -4.91 -13.55
N GLN A 21 -5.65 -4.21 -14.21
CA GLN A 21 -5.76 -4.22 -15.66
C GLN A 21 -4.50 -3.65 -16.34
N ASP A 22 -3.92 -2.56 -15.82
CA ASP A 22 -2.67 -2.01 -16.35
C ASP A 22 -1.50 -2.97 -16.14
N ILE A 23 -1.43 -3.61 -14.96
CA ILE A 23 -0.45 -4.65 -14.62
C ILE A 23 -0.53 -5.83 -15.60
N ASP A 24 -1.72 -6.35 -15.88
CA ASP A 24 -1.92 -7.45 -16.83
C ASP A 24 -1.38 -7.07 -18.23
N GLY A 25 -1.62 -5.83 -18.65
CA GLY A 25 -1.09 -5.26 -19.90
C GLY A 25 0.44 -5.09 -19.92
N GLN A 26 1.10 -5.02 -18.77
CA GLN A 26 2.57 -5.03 -18.67
C GLN A 26 3.16 -6.45 -18.70
N SER A 27 2.33 -7.47 -18.50
CA SER A 27 2.69 -8.89 -18.45
C SER A 27 3.92 -9.17 -17.58
N PRO A 28 3.89 -8.81 -16.28
CA PRO A 28 4.99 -9.12 -15.38
C PRO A 28 5.09 -10.64 -15.14
N ASP A 29 6.29 -11.09 -14.76
CA ASP A 29 6.51 -12.46 -14.30
C ASP A 29 5.95 -12.67 -12.88
N GLU A 30 5.96 -11.63 -12.04
CA GLU A 30 5.43 -11.64 -10.67
C GLU A 30 4.71 -10.34 -10.31
N VAL A 31 3.74 -10.42 -9.39
CA VAL A 31 3.04 -9.27 -8.81
C VAL A 31 3.06 -9.37 -7.30
N TRP A 32 3.47 -8.32 -6.60
CA TRP A 32 3.56 -8.26 -5.14
C TRP A 32 2.70 -7.13 -4.56
N CYS A 33 2.19 -7.33 -3.35
CA CYS A 33 1.38 -6.36 -2.62
C CYS A 33 2.09 -5.84 -1.35
N GLY A 34 2.26 -4.53 -1.26
CA GLY A 34 2.93 -3.79 -0.20
C GLY A 34 2.11 -3.59 1.07
N GLY A 35 0.91 -4.18 1.17
CA GLY A 35 0.01 -4.05 2.32
C GLY A 35 -0.92 -2.84 2.22
N ASP A 36 -1.61 -2.58 3.33
CA ASP A 36 -2.66 -1.57 3.47
C ASP A 36 -3.79 -1.77 2.46
N VAL A 37 -4.40 -2.95 2.55
CA VAL A 37 -5.35 -3.45 1.56
C VAL A 37 -6.75 -2.83 1.74
N ALA A 38 -7.17 -2.62 2.98
CA ALA A 38 -8.60 -2.55 3.32
C ALA A 38 -9.07 -1.25 3.96
N TRP A 39 -8.18 -0.52 4.64
CA TRP A 39 -8.56 0.60 5.50
C TRP A 39 -9.06 1.83 4.73
N ALA A 40 -9.95 2.61 5.34
CA ALA A 40 -10.52 3.86 4.85
C ALA A 40 -11.46 3.76 3.63
N GLY A 41 -11.34 2.77 2.75
CA GLY A 41 -12.26 2.58 1.61
C GLY A 41 -13.45 1.67 1.89
N PRO A 42 -14.59 1.88 1.20
CA PRO A 42 -15.82 1.13 1.48
C PRO A 42 -15.84 -0.30 0.93
N TRP A 43 -14.85 -0.69 0.12
CA TRP A 43 -14.76 -2.03 -0.51
C TRP A 43 -13.67 -2.91 0.11
N ALA A 44 -13.55 -2.86 1.44
CA ALA A 44 -12.51 -3.54 2.19
C ALA A 44 -12.49 -5.06 1.91
N ALA A 45 -13.64 -5.73 1.99
CA ALA A 45 -13.75 -7.17 1.81
C ALA A 45 -13.44 -7.59 0.36
N GLU A 46 -13.89 -6.80 -0.61
CA GLU A 46 -13.67 -7.04 -2.03
C GLU A 46 -12.20 -6.89 -2.41
N CYS A 47 -11.52 -5.87 -1.88
CA CYS A 47 -10.07 -5.70 -2.06
C CYS A 47 -9.28 -6.86 -1.45
N ILE A 48 -9.63 -7.29 -0.23
CA ILE A 48 -8.99 -8.44 0.43
C ILE A 48 -9.20 -9.71 -0.41
N ALA A 49 -10.43 -9.99 -0.82
CA ALA A 49 -10.75 -11.14 -1.65
C ALA A 49 -9.94 -11.12 -2.96
N ARG A 50 -9.87 -9.97 -3.63
CA ARG A 50 -9.16 -9.81 -4.90
C ARG A 50 -7.65 -10.08 -4.78
N VAL A 51 -7.01 -9.58 -3.73
CA VAL A 51 -5.57 -9.82 -3.47
C VAL A 51 -5.33 -11.29 -3.12
N ARG A 52 -6.20 -11.89 -2.30
CA ARG A 52 -6.12 -13.30 -1.91
C ARG A 52 -6.28 -14.24 -3.11
N GLU A 53 -7.29 -14.01 -3.94
CA GLU A 53 -7.57 -14.81 -5.14
C GLU A 53 -6.45 -14.73 -6.16
N ALA A 54 -5.81 -13.56 -6.29
CA ALA A 54 -4.69 -13.38 -7.19
C ALA A 54 -3.41 -14.09 -6.71
N GLY A 55 -3.33 -14.48 -5.43
CA GLY A 55 -2.21 -15.24 -4.87
C GLY A 55 -0.89 -14.47 -4.81
N TRP A 56 -0.94 -13.14 -4.78
CA TRP A 56 0.25 -12.29 -4.76
C TRP A 56 0.99 -12.39 -3.43
N PRO A 57 2.32 -12.56 -3.43
CA PRO A 57 3.12 -12.31 -2.23
C PRO A 57 2.79 -10.93 -1.67
N SER A 58 2.35 -10.91 -0.41
CA SER A 58 1.82 -9.73 0.24
C SER A 58 2.53 -9.51 1.57
N VAL A 59 2.78 -8.25 1.94
CA VAL A 59 3.31 -7.88 3.26
C VAL A 59 2.27 -7.13 4.05
N ARG A 60 2.39 -7.16 5.38
CA ARG A 60 1.45 -6.49 6.29
C ARG A 60 1.75 -5.00 6.39
N GLY A 61 0.74 -4.16 6.19
CA GLY A 61 0.81 -2.74 6.50
C GLY A 61 0.26 -2.38 7.87
N ASN A 62 0.40 -1.10 8.27
CA ASN A 62 -0.11 -0.66 9.57
C ASN A 62 -1.63 -0.60 9.59
N THR A 63 -2.26 -0.19 8.49
CA THR A 63 -3.72 -0.10 8.48
C THR A 63 -4.39 -1.45 8.31
N ASP A 64 -3.66 -2.47 7.83
CA ASP A 64 -4.06 -3.88 7.93
C ASP A 64 -4.17 -4.37 9.39
N VAL A 65 -3.45 -3.74 10.32
CA VAL A 65 -3.59 -3.98 11.77
C VAL A 65 -4.70 -3.13 12.36
N TRP A 66 -4.76 -1.84 12.02
CA TRP A 66 -5.78 -0.94 12.54
C TRP A 66 -7.20 -1.36 12.16
N VAL A 67 -7.40 -1.86 10.94
CA VAL A 67 -8.71 -2.34 10.45
C VAL A 67 -9.27 -3.52 11.25
N THR A 68 -8.43 -4.23 12.02
CA THR A 68 -8.90 -5.30 12.92
C THR A 68 -9.29 -4.80 14.30
N GLY A 69 -9.31 -3.48 14.52
CA GLY A 69 -9.65 -2.85 15.79
C GLY A 69 -8.48 -2.79 16.78
N ASP A 70 -7.25 -2.95 16.31
CA ASP A 70 -6.05 -2.81 17.14
C ASP A 70 -5.33 -1.48 16.80
N PRO A 71 -5.57 -0.39 17.54
CA PRO A 71 -4.97 0.92 17.28
C PRO A 71 -3.54 1.00 17.83
N GLN A 72 -2.67 0.07 17.44
CA GLN A 72 -1.24 0.11 17.77
C GLN A 72 -0.63 1.44 17.34
N THR A 73 0.35 1.91 18.11
CA THR A 73 1.07 3.20 17.95
C THR A 73 0.22 4.47 17.98
N VAL A 74 -1.12 4.37 18.01
CA VAL A 74 -2.01 5.51 18.23
C VAL A 74 -2.02 5.91 19.70
N GLU A 75 -1.43 7.06 20.03
CA GLU A 75 -1.26 7.51 21.42
C GLU A 75 -2.48 8.25 21.98
N SER A 76 -3.13 9.09 21.16
CA SER A 76 -4.26 9.91 21.61
C SER A 76 -5.48 9.03 21.91
N PRO A 77 -6.08 9.11 23.12
CA PRO A 77 -7.29 8.35 23.45
C PRO A 77 -8.47 8.65 22.52
N GLU A 78 -8.54 9.85 21.98
CA GLU A 78 -9.55 10.24 20.98
C GLU A 78 -9.31 9.53 19.65
N ALA A 79 -8.09 9.65 19.11
CA ALA A 79 -7.72 8.99 17.87
C ALA A 79 -7.82 7.45 17.97
N ARG A 80 -7.53 6.86 19.13
CA ARG A 80 -7.74 5.41 19.36
C ARG A 80 -9.21 5.02 19.20
N ARG A 81 -10.12 5.79 19.79
CA ARG A 81 -11.57 5.54 19.68
C ARG A 81 -12.06 5.73 18.25
N GLU A 82 -11.54 6.72 17.54
CA GLU A 82 -11.83 6.93 16.12
C GLU A 82 -11.39 5.72 15.29
N THR A 83 -10.15 5.26 15.48
CA THR A 83 -9.61 4.06 14.82
C THR A 83 -10.45 2.81 15.13
N GLU A 84 -10.76 2.57 16.41
CA GLU A 84 -11.60 1.43 16.83
C GLU A 84 -13.02 1.50 16.23
N THR A 85 -13.61 2.70 16.20
CA THR A 85 -14.96 2.92 15.64
C THR A 85 -14.96 2.70 14.13
N LEU A 86 -13.95 3.21 13.43
CA LEU A 86 -13.81 3.03 11.98
C LEU A 86 -13.55 1.56 11.63
N ALA A 87 -12.69 0.87 12.38
CA ALA A 87 -12.45 -0.57 12.24
C ALA A 87 -13.74 -1.38 12.42
N ALA A 88 -14.54 -1.07 13.44
CA ALA A 88 -15.84 -1.71 13.65
C ALA A 88 -16.79 -1.44 12.48
N ALA A 89 -16.76 -0.24 11.90
CA ALA A 89 -17.58 0.14 10.76
C ALA A 89 -17.18 -0.56 9.45
N HIS A 90 -15.90 -0.92 9.28
CA HIS A 90 -15.47 -1.78 8.16
C HIS A 90 -16.09 -3.18 8.22
N GLY A 91 -16.40 -3.69 9.42
CA GLY A 91 -17.14 -4.95 9.58
C GLY A 91 -16.42 -6.17 8.99
N LEU A 92 -15.09 -6.21 9.07
CA LEU A 92 -14.30 -7.34 8.55
C LEU A 92 -14.72 -8.68 9.18
N SER A 93 -14.66 -9.73 8.38
CA SER A 93 -14.81 -11.10 8.89
C SER A 93 -13.60 -11.51 9.74
N ASP A 94 -13.79 -12.44 10.67
CA ASP A 94 -12.69 -13.05 11.43
C ASP A 94 -11.63 -13.70 10.53
N GLU A 95 -12.04 -14.18 9.36
CA GLU A 95 -11.14 -14.79 8.38
C GLU A 95 -10.26 -13.73 7.72
N ASP A 96 -10.84 -12.62 7.27
CA ASP A 96 -10.11 -11.53 6.63
C ASP A 96 -9.17 -10.84 7.60
N ALA A 97 -9.64 -10.55 8.82
CA ALA A 97 -8.80 -10.00 9.87
C ALA A 97 -7.61 -10.94 10.18
N ARG A 98 -7.85 -12.24 10.28
CA ARG A 98 -6.78 -13.23 10.53
C ARG A 98 -5.82 -13.35 9.35
N TRP A 99 -6.30 -13.20 8.12
CA TRP A 99 -5.43 -13.21 6.95
C TRP A 99 -4.49 -11.99 6.97
N LEU A 100 -5.03 -10.78 7.15
CA LEU A 100 -4.25 -9.54 7.23
C LEU A 100 -3.16 -9.62 8.32
N LEU A 101 -3.53 -10.07 9.52
CA LEU A 101 -2.59 -10.15 10.65
C LEU A 101 -1.49 -11.20 10.47
N ASN A 102 -1.71 -12.22 9.63
CA ASN A 102 -0.72 -13.28 9.35
C ASN A 102 0.21 -12.96 8.17
N LEU A 103 0.01 -11.84 7.46
CA LEU A 103 0.93 -11.40 6.43
C LEU A 103 2.33 -11.13 7.03
N PRO A 104 3.42 -11.51 6.35
CA PRO A 104 4.78 -11.24 6.81
C PRO A 104 5.10 -9.74 6.79
N LEU A 105 6.10 -9.30 7.55
CA LEU A 105 6.57 -7.91 7.51
C LEU A 105 7.39 -7.58 6.26
N GLY A 106 7.91 -8.60 5.57
CA GLY A 106 8.74 -8.40 4.39
C GLY A 106 8.69 -9.59 3.44
N HIS A 107 8.97 -9.31 2.17
CA HIS A 107 9.07 -10.29 1.11
C HIS A 107 10.32 -10.01 0.26
N SER A 108 11.25 -10.97 0.22
CA SER A 108 12.47 -10.87 -0.58
C SER A 108 12.31 -11.62 -1.89
N GLY A 109 12.87 -11.05 -2.97
CA GLY A 109 12.87 -11.70 -4.28
C GLY A 109 14.16 -11.47 -5.08
N PRO A 110 14.15 -11.82 -6.37
CA PRO A 110 15.34 -11.77 -7.22
C PRO A 110 15.93 -10.36 -7.36
N GLY A 111 17.22 -10.29 -7.71
CA GLY A 111 17.89 -9.00 -7.94
C GLY A 111 18.24 -8.23 -6.66
N SER A 112 18.26 -8.90 -5.50
CA SER A 112 18.46 -8.24 -4.19
C SER A 112 17.38 -7.19 -3.94
N LEU A 113 16.12 -7.63 -4.05
CA LEU A 113 14.93 -6.82 -3.86
C LEU A 113 14.21 -7.24 -2.58
N LEU A 114 13.83 -6.26 -1.75
CA LEU A 114 13.03 -6.45 -0.55
C LEU A 114 11.81 -5.55 -0.60
N LEU A 115 10.62 -6.12 -0.43
CA LEU A 115 9.37 -5.40 -0.20
C LEU A 115 9.06 -5.40 1.29
N VAL A 116 8.74 -4.24 1.85
CA VAL A 116 8.23 -4.01 3.20
C VAL A 116 7.09 -2.99 3.11
N HIS A 117 6.27 -2.82 4.15
CA HIS A 117 5.26 -1.75 4.12
C HIS A 117 5.83 -0.41 4.60
N GLY A 118 6.35 -0.37 5.83
CA GLY A 118 7.06 0.76 6.41
C GLY A 118 8.57 0.52 6.39
N THR A 119 9.21 0.50 7.56
CA THR A 119 10.60 0.03 7.72
C THR A 119 10.68 -1.50 7.72
N PRO A 120 11.88 -2.09 7.55
CA PRO A 120 12.08 -3.54 7.63
C PRO A 120 11.68 -4.18 8.97
N GLU A 121 11.61 -3.42 10.06
CA GLU A 121 11.28 -3.92 11.40
C GLU A 121 9.89 -3.51 11.88
N SER A 122 9.27 -2.49 11.26
CA SER A 122 7.99 -1.94 11.70
C SER A 122 7.15 -1.48 10.51
N PRO A 123 5.89 -1.96 10.38
CA PRO A 123 4.97 -1.44 9.38
C PRO A 123 4.38 -0.07 9.77
N PHE A 124 4.61 0.41 11.00
CA PHE A 124 4.03 1.65 11.52
C PHE A 124 4.89 2.89 11.32
N ASP A 125 6.15 2.70 10.93
CA ASP A 125 7.13 3.76 10.79
C ASP A 125 7.64 3.78 9.36
N ALA A 126 7.66 4.95 8.73
CA ALA A 126 8.41 5.15 7.49
C ALA A 126 8.76 6.63 7.28
N PRO A 127 9.91 6.93 6.66
CA PRO A 127 10.29 8.30 6.34
C PRO A 127 9.47 8.85 5.17
N MET A 128 9.19 10.14 5.20
CA MET A 128 8.65 10.88 4.06
C MET A 128 9.72 11.11 2.96
N PRO A 129 9.34 11.41 1.70
CA PRO A 129 10.30 11.60 0.61
C PRO A 129 11.35 12.69 0.88
N ASP A 130 11.00 13.70 1.66
CA ASP A 130 11.81 14.87 2.05
C ASP A 130 12.47 14.73 3.43
N ALA A 131 12.28 13.59 4.12
CA ALA A 131 12.91 13.33 5.40
C ALA A 131 14.45 13.33 5.31
N PRO A 132 15.14 13.70 6.40
CA PRO A 132 16.59 13.72 6.46
C PRO A 132 17.18 12.33 6.21
N PRO A 133 18.41 12.22 5.66
CA PRO A 133 19.03 10.93 5.33
C PRO A 133 19.10 9.93 6.50
N ALA A 134 19.20 10.43 7.73
CA ALA A 134 19.26 9.58 8.93
C ALA A 134 18.01 8.71 9.13
N GLU A 135 16.83 9.17 8.72
CA GLU A 135 15.59 8.39 8.84
C GLU A 135 15.51 7.24 7.82
N PHE A 136 16.37 7.26 6.80
CA PHE A 136 16.50 6.17 5.83
C PHE A 136 17.56 5.13 6.23
N GLN A 137 18.32 5.37 7.31
CA GLN A 137 19.31 4.42 7.80
C GLN A 137 18.75 3.01 8.05
N PRO A 138 17.50 2.83 8.57
CA PRO A 138 16.94 1.49 8.79
C PRO A 138 16.79 0.63 7.53
N TYR A 139 16.89 1.20 6.33
CA TYR A 139 16.77 0.45 5.08
C TYR A 139 18.13 -0.03 4.54
N GLU A 140 19.23 0.58 5.00
CA GLU A 140 20.56 0.34 4.44
C GLU A 140 21.04 -1.09 4.72
N GLY A 141 21.57 -1.77 3.69
CA GLY A 141 22.19 -3.09 3.84
C GLY A 141 21.23 -4.27 3.91
N HIS A 142 19.91 -4.04 3.90
CA HIS A 142 18.91 -5.10 3.85
C HIS A 142 18.81 -5.76 2.46
N ALA A 143 18.94 -4.95 1.40
CA ALA A 143 18.88 -5.39 0.01
C ALA A 143 19.54 -4.34 -0.91
N GLY A 144 19.79 -4.68 -2.17
CA GLY A 144 20.25 -3.72 -3.17
C GLY A 144 19.17 -2.67 -3.47
N VAL A 145 17.90 -3.10 -3.47
CA VAL A 145 16.73 -2.25 -3.55
C VAL A 145 15.72 -2.64 -2.46
N VAL A 146 15.28 -1.66 -1.68
CA VAL A 146 14.17 -1.81 -0.73
C VAL A 146 12.99 -0.98 -1.21
N VAL A 147 11.85 -1.64 -1.39
CA VAL A 147 10.59 -1.04 -1.82
C VAL A 147 9.63 -0.98 -0.65
N TYR A 148 8.98 0.17 -0.45
CA TYR A 148 8.00 0.36 0.61
C TYR A 148 6.74 1.14 0.17
N GLY A 149 5.71 1.12 1.03
CA GLY A 149 4.42 1.80 0.87
C GLY A 149 4.23 2.90 1.91
N HIS A 150 3.11 2.94 2.63
CA HIS A 150 2.87 3.72 3.86
C HIS A 150 2.69 5.23 3.69
N VAL A 151 3.56 5.91 2.91
CA VAL A 151 3.55 7.38 2.78
C VAL A 151 2.85 7.90 1.53
N HIS A 152 2.35 7.00 0.69
CA HIS A 152 1.48 7.28 -0.48
C HIS A 152 2.07 8.23 -1.53
N ARG A 153 3.38 8.44 -1.50
CA ARG A 153 4.10 9.35 -2.42
C ARG A 153 5.19 8.57 -3.11
N ALA A 154 5.11 8.48 -4.43
CA ALA A 154 6.03 7.70 -5.22
C ALA A 154 7.36 8.44 -5.36
N PHE A 155 8.46 7.81 -4.96
CA PHE A 155 9.80 8.38 -5.13
C PHE A 155 10.87 7.29 -5.15
N LEU A 156 12.09 7.70 -5.45
CA LEU A 156 13.29 6.88 -5.35
C LEU A 156 14.44 7.70 -4.77
N ARG A 157 15.22 7.08 -3.89
CA ARG A 157 16.41 7.67 -3.29
C ARG A 157 17.54 6.64 -3.24
N ARG A 158 18.74 7.02 -3.65
CA ARG A 158 19.96 6.23 -3.40
C ARG A 158 20.56 6.68 -2.07
N LEU A 159 20.79 5.73 -1.18
CA LEU A 159 21.43 5.96 0.12
C LEU A 159 22.96 5.92 0.01
N ALA A 160 23.63 6.38 1.07
CA ALA A 160 25.09 6.51 1.09
C ALA A 160 25.81 5.15 1.02
N GLY A 161 25.24 4.08 1.59
CA GLY A 161 25.79 2.73 1.51
C GLY A 161 25.47 2.00 0.19
N GLY A 162 24.74 2.65 -0.72
CA GLY A 162 24.46 2.16 -2.07
C GLY A 162 23.07 1.56 -2.24
N THR A 163 22.35 1.27 -1.15
CA THR A 163 20.95 0.81 -1.19
C THR A 163 20.07 1.82 -1.93
N ILE A 164 19.20 1.35 -2.81
CA ILE A 164 18.14 2.16 -3.40
C ILE A 164 16.87 1.94 -2.60
N VAL A 165 16.31 3.00 -2.02
CA VAL A 165 14.98 2.97 -1.40
C VAL A 165 13.98 3.54 -2.39
N CYS A 166 12.87 2.85 -2.60
CA CYS A 166 11.81 3.28 -3.50
C CYS A 166 10.45 3.15 -2.83
N ASN A 167 9.60 4.16 -2.98
CA ASN A 167 8.21 4.08 -2.56
C ASN A 167 7.31 3.86 -3.76
N THR A 168 6.31 2.96 -3.67
CA THR A 168 5.43 2.67 -4.81
C THR A 168 4.42 3.78 -5.12
N GLY A 169 4.22 4.72 -4.20
CA GLY A 169 3.04 5.59 -4.17
C GLY A 169 1.87 4.85 -3.52
N SER A 170 0.64 5.20 -3.89
CA SER A 170 -0.55 4.51 -3.41
C SER A 170 -1.49 4.19 -4.58
N VAL A 171 -2.09 3.00 -4.53
CA VAL A 171 -3.17 2.61 -5.44
C VAL A 171 -4.44 3.38 -5.11
N GLY A 172 -4.85 3.38 -3.84
CA GLY A 172 -6.17 3.84 -3.44
C GLY A 172 -6.26 5.30 -3.02
N LEU A 173 -5.19 5.84 -2.42
CA LEU A 173 -5.15 7.17 -1.79
C LEU A 173 -3.84 7.91 -2.11
N PRO A 174 -3.51 8.16 -3.40
CA PRO A 174 -2.29 8.87 -3.78
C PRO A 174 -2.23 10.27 -3.14
N MET A 175 -1.07 10.62 -2.57
CA MET A 175 -0.83 11.93 -1.93
C MET A 175 0.12 12.82 -2.75
N ASP A 176 0.39 12.44 -3.99
CA ASP A 176 1.26 13.16 -4.93
C ASP A 176 0.65 13.32 -6.33
N GLY A 177 -0.68 13.23 -6.42
CA GLY A 177 -1.45 13.39 -7.65
C GLY A 177 -2.84 12.77 -7.54
N ASP A 178 -3.55 12.71 -8.66
CA ASP A 178 -4.92 12.19 -8.79
C ASP A 178 -4.99 10.81 -9.45
N THR A 179 -3.83 10.20 -9.72
CA THR A 179 -3.71 8.89 -10.37
C THR A 179 -3.19 7.84 -9.40
N ALA A 180 -3.75 6.63 -9.49
CA ALA A 180 -3.24 5.47 -8.78
C ALA A 180 -1.78 5.20 -9.20
N SER A 181 -0.97 4.73 -8.26
CA SER A 181 0.46 4.48 -8.48
C SER A 181 0.86 3.06 -8.12
N TYR A 182 1.76 2.49 -8.91
CA TYR A 182 2.48 1.28 -8.56
C TYR A 182 3.89 1.31 -9.19
N LEU A 183 4.75 0.36 -8.81
CA LEU A 183 6.12 0.25 -9.30
C LEU A 183 6.27 -0.93 -10.25
N LEU A 184 6.88 -0.70 -11.41
CA LEU A 184 7.36 -1.75 -12.30
C LEU A 184 8.88 -1.88 -12.18
N VAL A 185 9.35 -3.11 -11.96
CA VAL A 185 10.75 -3.46 -11.80
C VAL A 185 11.16 -4.37 -12.94
N ASP A 186 12.07 -3.91 -13.80
CA ASP A 186 12.63 -4.70 -14.89
C ASP A 186 14.09 -5.07 -14.57
N GLN A 187 14.37 -6.38 -14.50
CA GLN A 187 15.71 -6.95 -14.37
C GLN A 187 16.13 -7.61 -15.69
N LEU A 188 17.15 -7.06 -16.34
CA LEU A 188 17.77 -7.59 -17.56
C LEU A 188 19.27 -7.83 -17.32
N GLY A 189 19.63 -9.06 -16.96
CA GLY A 189 21.02 -9.37 -16.57
C GLY A 189 21.41 -8.58 -15.31
N PRO A 190 22.49 -7.78 -15.32
CA PRO A 190 22.86 -6.93 -14.18
C PRO A 190 22.05 -5.63 -14.11
N ASP A 191 21.35 -5.24 -15.17
CA ASP A 191 20.66 -3.96 -15.25
C ASP A 191 19.28 -4.03 -14.60
N LEU A 192 19.03 -3.09 -13.68
CA LEU A 192 17.77 -2.93 -12.97
C LEU A 192 17.15 -1.58 -13.34
N THR A 193 15.92 -1.60 -13.84
CA THR A 193 15.11 -0.39 -14.11
C THR A 193 13.90 -0.38 -13.18
N LEU A 194 13.72 0.74 -12.48
CA LEU A 194 12.58 1.00 -11.60
C LEU A 194 11.74 2.10 -12.25
N ARG A 195 10.43 1.87 -12.44
CA ARG A 195 9.52 2.81 -13.08
C ARG A 195 8.19 2.88 -12.34
N HIS A 196 7.86 4.04 -11.81
CA HIS A 196 6.51 4.33 -11.34
C HIS A 196 5.56 4.39 -12.52
N ARG A 197 4.44 3.69 -12.40
CA ARG A 197 3.33 3.74 -13.34
C ARG A 197 2.16 4.46 -12.68
N ARG A 198 1.54 5.36 -13.45
CA ARG A 198 0.40 6.16 -13.04
C ARG A 198 -0.81 5.72 -13.83
N VAL A 199 -1.88 5.37 -13.15
CA VAL A 199 -3.08 4.76 -13.74
C VAL A 199 -4.29 5.62 -13.39
N THR A 200 -5.01 6.05 -14.41
CA THR A 200 -6.32 6.70 -14.22
C THR A 200 -7.38 5.64 -14.00
N TYR A 201 -8.35 5.93 -13.14
CA TYR A 201 -9.52 5.10 -12.88
C TYR A 201 -10.77 5.99 -12.80
N ASP A 202 -11.95 5.38 -12.75
CA ASP A 202 -13.21 6.11 -12.58
C ASP A 202 -13.36 6.63 -11.14
N ARG A 203 -12.58 7.66 -10.82
CA ARG A 203 -12.58 8.32 -9.51
C ARG A 203 -13.92 8.98 -9.22
N GLU A 204 -14.56 9.56 -10.22
CA GLU A 204 -15.87 10.18 -10.04
C GLU A 204 -16.93 9.14 -9.67
N GLY A 205 -16.97 7.99 -10.37
CA GLY A 205 -17.83 6.87 -10.02
C GLY A 205 -17.57 6.34 -8.61
N ALA A 206 -16.30 6.17 -8.22
CA ALA A 206 -15.92 5.76 -6.87
C ALA A 206 -16.43 6.73 -5.79
N VAL A 207 -16.30 8.05 -6.03
CA VAL A 207 -16.78 9.10 -5.13
C VAL A 207 -18.31 9.09 -5.02
N GLN A 208 -19.01 8.98 -6.15
CA GLN A 208 -20.47 8.92 -6.16
C GLN A 208 -20.99 7.70 -5.40
N GLU A 209 -20.36 6.55 -5.59
CA GLU A 209 -20.75 5.33 -4.91
C GLU A 209 -20.43 5.37 -3.41
N ALA A 210 -19.27 5.90 -3.02
CA ALA A 210 -18.98 6.13 -1.60
C ALA A 210 -20.03 7.04 -0.94
N ARG A 211 -20.41 8.17 -1.58
CA ARG A 211 -21.49 9.04 -1.09
C ARG A 211 -22.83 8.30 -0.97
N ARG A 212 -23.12 7.35 -1.87
CA ARG A 212 -24.34 6.53 -1.82
C ARG A 212 -24.32 5.53 -0.67
N LEU A 213 -23.17 4.92 -0.40
CA LEU A 213 -22.99 3.97 0.71
C LEU A 213 -23.08 4.68 2.07
N GLY A 214 -22.49 5.88 2.17
CA GLY A 214 -22.52 6.71 3.37
C GLY A 214 -21.86 6.07 4.59
N GLY A 215 -22.00 6.72 5.74
CA GLY A 215 -21.41 6.26 7.00
C GLY A 215 -19.92 6.58 7.13
N PRO A 216 -19.32 6.23 8.28
CA PRO A 216 -18.00 6.72 8.67
C PRO A 216 -16.87 6.23 7.75
N VAL A 217 -16.99 5.02 7.18
CA VAL A 217 -16.00 4.51 6.20
C VAL A 217 -16.04 5.33 4.92
N ALA A 218 -17.23 5.59 4.37
CA ALA A 218 -17.36 6.40 3.17
C ALA A 218 -16.90 7.85 3.40
N GLU A 219 -17.24 8.44 4.55
CA GLU A 219 -16.76 9.78 4.92
C GLU A 219 -15.23 9.81 4.96
N ARG A 220 -14.60 8.83 5.62
CA ARG A 220 -13.14 8.74 5.68
C ARG A 220 -12.50 8.56 4.31
N PHE A 221 -13.11 7.77 3.43
CA PHE A 221 -12.65 7.59 2.05
C PHE A 221 -12.66 8.91 1.28
N LEU A 222 -13.77 9.66 1.37
CA LEU A 222 -13.94 10.94 0.69
C LEU A 222 -12.96 12.00 1.21
N GLU A 223 -12.70 12.04 2.52
CA GLU A 223 -11.65 12.89 3.11
C GLU A 223 -10.29 12.55 2.51
N GLY A 224 -9.95 11.25 2.46
CA GLY A 224 -8.69 10.77 1.91
C GLY A 224 -8.49 11.11 0.43
N LEU A 225 -9.59 11.21 -0.33
CA LEU A 225 -9.56 11.66 -1.71
C LEU A 225 -9.57 13.19 -1.88
N GLY A 226 -9.79 13.97 -0.82
CA GLY A 226 -9.91 15.44 -0.89
C GLY A 226 -11.26 15.92 -1.46
N GLU A 227 -12.34 15.18 -1.22
CA GLU A 227 -13.70 15.43 -1.76
C GLU A 227 -14.67 16.03 -0.73
N LEU A 228 -14.17 16.38 0.46
CA LEU A 228 -14.90 16.99 1.59
C LEU A 228 -14.32 18.35 1.98
#